data_AF-A0A7Y0XY57-F1
#
_entry.id   AF-A0A7Y0XY57-F1
#
_cell.length_a   1.000
_cell.length_b   1.000
_cell.length_c   1.000
_cell.angle_alpha   90.00
_cell.angle_beta   90.00
_cell.angle_gamma   90.00
#
_symmetry.space_group_name_H-M   'P 1'
#
loop_
_entity.id
_entity.type
_entity.pdbx_description
1 polymer ?
#
loop_
_entity_poly.entity_id
_entity_poly.type
_entity_poly.pdbx_seq_one_letter_code
_entity_poly.pdbx_strand_id
1 'polypeptide(L)' 'MMNTIVPLQKPKRQFLNLDSLVEFADQIYDLPISKISIYRAVKSKSLPSTKVNGRLLFRITDVERWIEGTSVKKGGV' A
#
# COMPACT_ATOMS: atom_id res chain seq x y z
N MET A 1 -36.28 8.50 -21.20
CA MET A 1 -35.35 8.15 -20.12
C MET A 1 -33.96 8.57 -20.58
N MET A 2 -33.32 9.51 -19.90
CA MET A 2 -32.00 10.02 -20.30
C MET A 2 -30.91 9.02 -19.88
N ASN A 3 -30.20 8.44 -20.86
CA ASN A 3 -29.03 7.61 -20.62
C ASN A 3 -27.86 8.51 -20.19
N THR A 4 -27.61 8.60 -18.90
CA THR A 4 -26.42 9.30 -18.36
C THR A 4 -25.20 8.41 -18.59
N ILE A 5 -24.43 8.69 -19.65
CA ILE A 5 -23.12 8.06 -19.87
C ILE A 5 -22.16 8.65 -18.82
N VAL A 6 -21.89 7.92 -17.75
CA VAL A 6 -20.92 8.31 -16.73
C VAL A 6 -19.54 8.31 -17.39
N PRO A 7 -18.77 9.42 -17.36
CA PRO A 7 -17.44 9.45 -17.93
C PRO A 7 -16.57 8.38 -17.27
N LEU A 8 -15.87 7.56 -18.07
CA LEU A 8 -14.87 6.62 -17.57
C LEU A 8 -13.79 7.44 -16.84
N GLN A 9 -13.87 7.49 -15.50
CA GLN A 9 -12.86 8.14 -14.69
C GLN A 9 -11.56 7.34 -14.81
N LYS A 10 -10.43 8.02 -15.05
CA LYS A 10 -9.11 7.36 -14.98
C LYS A 10 -8.99 6.65 -13.64
N PRO A 11 -8.55 5.38 -13.59
CA PRO A 11 -8.39 4.68 -12.33
C PRO A 11 -7.44 5.51 -11.44
N LYS A 12 -7.91 5.88 -10.24
CA LYS A 12 -7.06 6.47 -9.20
C LYS A 12 -5.83 5.58 -9.07
N ARG A 13 -4.62 6.16 -9.00
CA ARG A 13 -3.34 5.40 -8.91
C ARG A 13 -3.52 4.25 -7.92
N GLN A 14 -3.55 3.02 -8.42
CA GLN A 14 -3.82 1.85 -7.58
C GLN A 14 -2.56 1.30 -6.92
N PHE A 15 -1.39 1.76 -7.35
CA PHE A 15 -0.10 1.20 -6.95
C PHE A 15 0.89 2.28 -6.50
N LEU A 16 1.67 1.94 -5.48
CA LEU A 16 2.80 2.68 -4.96
C LEU A 16 4.10 1.97 -5.35
N ASN A 17 5.14 2.74 -5.65
CA ASN A 17 6.50 2.19 -5.64
C ASN A 17 7.03 2.19 -4.18
N LEU A 18 8.26 1.72 -3.99
CA LEU A 18 8.84 1.62 -2.65
C LEU A 18 8.97 2.98 -1.92
N ASP A 19 9.43 4.01 -2.62
CA ASP A 19 9.60 5.36 -2.02
C ASP A 19 8.25 5.97 -1.66
N SER A 20 7.28 5.88 -2.58
CA SER A 20 5.92 6.35 -2.33
C SER A 20 5.19 5.58 -1.23
N LEU A 21 5.54 4.32 -0.96
CA LEU A 21 4.98 3.58 0.18
C LEU A 21 5.49 4.16 1.50
N VAL A 22 6.78 4.47 1.59
CA VAL A 22 7.36 5.10 2.79
C VAL A 22 6.70 6.44 3.05
N GLU A 23 6.59 7.29 2.02
CA GLU A 23 5.90 8.59 2.12
C GLU A 23 4.43 8.42 2.50
N PHE A 24 3.73 7.45 1.92
CA PHE A 24 2.33 7.19 2.22
C PHE A 24 2.11 6.75 3.67
N ALA A 25 2.95 5.86 4.19
CA ALA A 25 2.87 5.41 5.58
C ALA A 25 3.13 6.56 6.58
N ASP A 26 4.08 7.44 6.27
CA ASP A 26 4.41 8.60 7.09
C ASP A 26 3.29 9.66 7.04
N GLN A 27 2.82 10.04 5.86
CA GLN A 27 1.86 11.14 5.70
C GLN A 27 0.43 10.77 6.10
N ILE A 28 -0.01 9.54 5.83
CA ILE A 28 -1.41 9.13 6.03
C ILE A 28 -1.62 8.44 7.37
N TYR A 29 -0.62 7.70 7.85
CA TYR A 29 -0.72 6.90 9.06
C TYR A 29 0.20 7.37 10.20
N ASP A 30 0.98 8.45 10.01
CA ASP A 30 1.99 8.93 10.97
C ASP A 30 2.93 7.80 11.42
N LEU A 31 3.24 6.89 10.49
CA LEU A 31 3.97 5.66 10.77
C LEU A 31 5.26 5.62 9.95
N PRO A 32 6.41 5.98 10.54
CA PRO A 32 7.68 5.96 9.82
C PRO A 32 8.17 4.53 9.63
N ILE A 33 7.87 3.94 8.46
CA ILE A 33 8.28 2.59 8.08
C ILE A 33 9.59 2.64 7.27
N SER A 34 10.61 1.93 7.72
CA SER A 34 11.85 1.79 6.96
C SER A 34 11.67 0.91 5.71
N LYS A 35 12.43 1.17 4.64
CA LYS A 35 12.49 0.31 3.45
C LYS A 35 12.85 -1.13 3.79
N ILE A 36 13.74 -1.35 4.77
CA ILE A 36 14.14 -2.68 5.23
C ILE A 36 12.95 -3.43 5.82
N SER A 37 12.08 -2.76 6.59
CA SER A 37 10.85 -3.35 7.12
C SER A 37 9.91 -3.79 6.01
N ILE A 38 9.76 -2.98 4.96
CA ILE A 38 8.96 -3.32 3.77
C ILE A 38 9.54 -4.56 3.08
N TYR A 39 10.86 -4.61 2.85
CA TYR A 39 11.50 -5.79 2.26
C TYR A 39 11.33 -7.05 3.09
N ARG A 40 11.39 -6.95 4.43
CA ARG A 40 11.10 -8.08 5.33
C ARG A 40 9.63 -8.52 5.24
N ALA A 41 8.70 -7.57 5.12
CA ALA A 41 7.28 -7.87 4.95
C ALA A 41 7.01 -8.60 3.62
N VAL A 42 7.64 -8.14 2.53
CA VAL A 42 7.58 -8.81 1.23
C VAL A 42 8.20 -10.21 1.30
N LYS A 43 9.39 -10.35 1.90
CA LYS A 43 10.08 -11.64 2.05
C LYS A 43 9.27 -12.64 2.88
N SER A 44 8.62 -12.18 3.94
CA SER A 44 7.73 -12.99 4.79
C SER A 44 6.35 -13.24 4.18
N LYS A 45 6.07 -12.67 2.99
CA LYS A 45 4.76 -12.73 2.31
C LYS A 45 3.61 -12.08 3.09
N SER A 46 3.92 -11.23 4.08
CA SER A 46 2.92 -10.46 4.82
C SER A 46 2.46 -9.20 4.08
N LEU A 47 3.27 -8.69 3.15
CA LEU A 47 2.91 -7.60 2.24
C LEU A 47 3.00 -8.08 0.79
N PRO A 48 1.86 -8.20 0.08
CA PRO A 48 1.85 -8.50 -1.34
C PRO A 48 2.58 -7.43 -2.16
N SER A 49 3.35 -7.86 -3.16
CA SER A 49 4.01 -6.96 -4.11
C SER A 49 4.03 -7.57 -5.51
N THR A 50 4.06 -6.71 -6.52
CA THR A 50 4.23 -7.09 -7.92
C THR A 50 5.55 -6.52 -8.43
N LYS A 51 6.33 -7.33 -9.16
CA LYS A 51 7.58 -6.88 -9.76
C LYS A 51 7.35 -6.52 -11.22
N VAL A 52 7.62 -5.27 -11.60
CA VAL A 52 7.52 -4.77 -12.98
C VAL A 52 8.82 -4.09 -13.35
N ASN A 53 9.50 -4.57 -14.41
CA ASN A 53 10.78 -4.03 -14.87
C ASN A 53 11.83 -3.90 -13.76
N GLY A 54 11.92 -4.89 -12.87
CA GLY A 54 12.85 -4.88 -11.75
C GLY A 54 12.41 -4.09 -10.52
N ARG A 55 11.32 -3.30 -10.61
CA ARG A 55 10.81 -2.46 -9.52
C ARG A 55 9.64 -3.13 -8.81
N LEU A 56 9.57 -2.96 -7.49
CA LEU A 56 8.43 -3.41 -6.68
C LEU A 56 7.32 -2.36 -6.73
N LEU A 57 6.11 -2.85 -6.96
CA LEU A 57 4.86 -2.10 -6.90
C LEU A 57 3.94 -2.74 -5.87
N PHE A 58 3.25 -1.90 -5.12
CA PHE A 58 2.39 -2.29 -4.00
C PHE A 58 1.01 -1.72 -4.25
N ARG A 59 -0.03 -2.55 -4.20
CA ARG A 59 -1.39 -2.05 -4.32
C ARG A 59 -1.75 -1.30 -3.03
N ILE A 60 -2.34 -0.10 -3.16
CA ILE A 60 -2.68 0.73 -2.00
C ILE A 60 -3.53 -0.06 -1.00
N THR A 61 -4.57 -0.77 -1.46
CA THR A 61 -5.44 -1.58 -0.58
C THR A 61 -4.72 -2.67 0.19
N ASP A 62 -3.64 -3.23 -0.37
CA ASP A 62 -2.85 -4.26 0.31
C ASP A 62 -1.92 -3.62 1.36
N VAL A 63 -1.40 -2.43 1.06
CA VAL A 63 -0.61 -1.62 2.01
C VAL A 63 -1.47 -1.17 3.18
N GLU A 64 -2.67 -0.64 2.94
CA GLU A 64 -3.63 -0.22 3.96
C GLU A 64 -3.94 -1.38 4.91
N ARG A 65 -4.33 -2.54 4.35
CA ARG A 65 -4.60 -3.77 5.14
C ARG A 65 -3.40 -4.23 5.95
N TRP A 66 -2.21 -4.13 5.38
CA TRP A 66 -0.97 -4.53 6.06
C TRP A 66 -0.64 -3.60 7.22
N ILE A 67 -0.79 -2.28 7.05
CA ILE A 67 -0.58 -1.29 8.12
C ILE A 67 -1.62 -1.46 9.23
N GLU A 68 -2.90 -1.55 8.87
CA GLU A 68 -4.01 -1.72 9.81
C GLU A 68 -3.92 -3.06 10.56
N GLY A 69 -3.57 -4.13 9.87
CA GLY A 69 -3.34 -5.46 10.47
C GLY A 69 -2.10 -5.51 11.36
N THR A 70 -1.11 -4.65 11.14
CA THR A 70 0.04 -4.49 12.04
C THR A 70 -0.34 -3.70 13.30
N SER A 71 -1.31 -2.79 13.20
CA SER A 71 -1.75 -1.92 14.30
C SER A 71 -2.43 -2.65 15.47
N VAL A 72 -2.95 -3.87 15.26
CA VAL A 72 -3.61 -4.68 16.31
C VAL A 72 -2.62 -5.26 17.35
N LYS A 73 -1.30 -5.11 17.17
CA LYS A 73 -0.29 -5.70 18.08
C LYS A 73 0.38 -4.75 19.09
N LYS A 74 -0.14 -3.55 19.33
CA LYS A 74 0.27 -2.69 20.46
C LYS A 74 -0.88 -2.55 21.46
N GLY A 75 -1.16 -3.60 22.23
CA GLY A 75 -2.24 -3.58 23.24
C GLY A 75 -2.42 -4.83 24.10
N GLY A 76 -1.38 -5.64 24.30
CA GLY A 76 -1.37 -6.73 25.29
C GLY A 76 0.06 -7.23 25.42
N VAL A 77 0.69 -7.31 26.59
CA VAL A 77 0.23 -7.47 27.98
C VAL A 77 1.04 -6.52 28.86
#